data_AF-A0A0Q4MZ43-F1
#
_entry.id   AF-A0A0Q4MZ43-F1
#
_cell.length_a   1.000
_cell.length_b   1.000
_cell.length_c   1.000
_cell.angle_alpha   90.00
_cell.angle_beta   90.00
_cell.angle_gamma   90.00
#
_symmetry.space_group_name_H-M   'P 1'
#
loop_
_entity.id
_entity.type
_entity.pdbx_description
1 polymer ?
#
loop_
_entity_poly.entity_id
_entity_poly.type
_entity_poly.pdbx_seq_one_letter_code
_entity_poly.pdbx_strand_id
1 'polypeptide(L)'
;MADGVSFSLTGIDTLLGKLDVISADMKRKGGRSALRRAATIIVNKAKANAGRIDDPATGRSIADNIALRWNGRLFKRTGDLGFRIGVMYGAVLKDHPDKEKNAPTPHWRLIEFGTEHMAAQPFMRPAAESSVNEVLVTFVVEYEKAIDRALARAQRRAGNS
;
A
#
# COMPACT_ATOMS: atom_id res chain seq x y z
N MET A 1 14.82 9.72 -23.18
CA MET A 1 15.83 8.74 -22.77
C MET A 1 15.42 8.24 -21.40
N ALA A 2 15.12 6.94 -21.26
CA ALA A 2 14.83 6.37 -19.95
C ALA A 2 16.16 5.91 -19.37
N ASP A 3 16.74 6.73 -18.48
CA ASP A 3 17.90 6.30 -17.71
C ASP A 3 17.50 5.09 -16.88
N GLY A 4 18.08 3.94 -17.21
CA GLY A 4 17.89 2.71 -16.47
C GLY A 4 18.48 2.90 -15.08
N VAL A 5 17.62 3.14 -14.09
CA VAL A 5 18.03 3.14 -12.69
C VAL A 5 18.50 1.73 -12.35
N SER A 6 19.82 1.54 -12.23
CA SER A 6 20.42 0.27 -11.81
C SER A 6 20.24 0.13 -10.30
N PHE A 7 19.34 -0.75 -9.89
CA PHE A 7 19.13 -1.06 -8.48
C PHE A 7 19.98 -2.26 -8.06
N SER A 8 20.99 -2.03 -7.22
CA SER A 8 21.66 -3.11 -6.49
C SER A 8 20.94 -3.32 -5.16
N LEU A 9 19.91 -4.18 -5.14
CA LEU A 9 19.31 -4.63 -3.88
C LEU A 9 20.19 -5.72 -3.26
N THR A 10 21.10 -5.30 -2.38
CA THR A 10 21.83 -6.22 -1.51
C THR A 10 20.84 -6.90 -0.56
N GLY A 11 20.66 -8.21 -0.67
CA GLY A 11 19.74 -9.01 0.16
C GLY A 11 18.62 -9.73 -0.60
N ILE A 12 18.47 -9.53 -1.91
CA ILE A 12 17.55 -10.36 -2.71
C ILE A 12 18.04 -11.80 -2.76
N ASP A 13 19.34 -12.03 -2.95
CA ASP A 13 19.90 -13.38 -3.08
C ASP A 13 19.72 -14.19 -1.77
N THR A 14 19.90 -13.54 -0.62
CA THR A 14 19.66 -14.14 0.69
C THR A 14 18.18 -14.47 0.89
N LEU A 15 17.29 -13.57 0.47
CA LEU A 15 15.84 -13.81 0.51
C LEU A 15 15.46 -15.00 -0.39
N LEU A 16 15.97 -15.06 -1.62
CA LEU A 16 15.71 -16.15 -2.56
C LEU A 16 16.15 -17.50 -2.00
N GLY A 17 17.36 -17.61 -1.46
CA GLY A 17 17.83 -18.85 -0.84
C GLY A 17 16.96 -19.31 0.34
N LYS A 18 16.49 -18.38 1.19
CA LYS A 18 15.57 -18.71 2.29
C LYS A 18 14.18 -19.12 1.81
N LEU A 19 13.74 -18.57 0.67
CA LEU A 19 12.44 -18.93 0.07
C LEU A 19 12.43 -20.39 -0.36
N ASP A 20 13.50 -20.94 -0.91
CA ASP A 20 13.50 -22.33 -1.39
C ASP A 20 13.19 -23.37 -0.31
N VAL A 21 13.48 -23.04 0.95
CA VAL A 21 13.36 -23.96 2.08
C VAL A 21 11.97 -23.90 2.76
N ILE A 22 11.13 -22.90 2.46
CA ILE A 22 9.85 -22.73 3.16
C ILE A 22 8.61 -23.14 2.34
N SER A 23 7.55 -23.56 3.04
CA SER A 23 6.29 -23.94 2.41
C SER A 23 5.59 -22.76 1.71
N ALA A 24 4.84 -23.06 0.66
CA ALA A 24 4.10 -22.06 -0.12
C ALA A 24 3.12 -21.23 0.74
N ASP A 25 2.49 -21.82 1.75
CA ASP A 25 1.59 -21.07 2.66
C ASP A 25 2.36 -20.05 3.51
N MET A 26 3.55 -20.41 3.99
CA MET A 26 4.41 -19.49 4.74
C MET A 26 4.95 -18.36 3.84
N LYS A 27 5.34 -18.68 2.59
CA LYS A 27 5.68 -17.65 1.58
C LYS A 27 4.56 -16.63 1.43
N ARG A 28 3.32 -17.11 1.27
CA ARG A 28 2.12 -16.28 1.06
C ARG A 28 1.78 -15.42 2.27
N LYS A 29 1.73 -16.00 3.48
CA LYS A 29 1.39 -15.26 4.70
C LYS A 29 2.46 -14.22 5.05
N GLY A 30 3.73 -14.59 4.94
CA GLY A 30 4.86 -13.67 5.14
C GLY A 30 4.86 -12.54 4.13
N GLY A 31 4.76 -12.88 2.85
CA GLY A 31 4.74 -11.90 1.75
C GLY A 31 3.54 -10.95 1.85
N ARG A 32 2.35 -11.44 2.23
CA ARG A 32 1.17 -10.57 2.39
C ARG A 32 1.32 -9.58 3.54
N SER A 33 1.93 -10.01 4.63
CA SER A 33 2.21 -9.14 5.78
C SER A 33 3.24 -8.07 5.42
N ALA A 34 4.34 -8.46 4.78
CA ALA A 34 5.38 -7.56 4.30
C ALA A 34 4.83 -6.55 3.29
N LEU A 35 4.06 -7.01 2.31
CA LEU A 35 3.43 -6.15 1.30
C LEU A 35 2.46 -5.15 1.92
N ARG A 36 1.70 -5.56 2.96
CA ARG A 36 0.84 -4.62 3.70
C ARG A 36 1.65 -3.54 4.38
N ARG A 37 2.75 -3.89 5.06
CA ARG A 37 3.63 -2.90 5.73
C ARG A 37 4.23 -1.92 4.73
N ALA A 38 4.73 -2.43 3.61
CA ALA A 38 5.26 -1.61 2.54
C ALA A 38 4.19 -0.66 1.96
N ALA A 39 2.98 -1.17 1.66
CA ALA A 39 1.89 -0.36 1.15
C ALA A 39 1.39 0.72 2.13
N THR A 40 1.54 0.52 3.44
CA THR A 40 1.21 1.54 4.46
C THR A 40 2.02 2.82 4.30
N ILE A 41 3.25 2.75 3.74
CA ILE A 41 4.06 3.95 3.47
C ILE A 41 3.32 4.87 2.50
N ILE A 42 2.84 4.31 1.38
CA ILE A 42 2.07 5.07 0.38
C ILE A 42 0.80 5.65 1.00
N VAL A 43 0.10 4.87 1.83
CA VAL A 43 -1.10 5.34 2.56
C VAL A 43 -0.77 6.55 3.44
N ASN A 44 0.31 6.47 4.22
CA ASN A 44 0.70 7.54 5.13
C ASN A 44 1.10 8.81 4.38
N LYS A 45 1.87 8.69 3.29
CA LYS A 45 2.20 9.85 2.45
C LYS A 45 0.98 10.43 1.77
N ALA A 46 0.07 9.59 1.27
CA ALA A 46 -1.18 10.05 0.67
C ALA A 46 -2.05 10.79 1.70
N LYS A 47 -2.13 10.30 2.95
CA LYS A 47 -2.81 10.99 4.06
C LYS A 47 -2.17 12.33 4.39
N ALA A 48 -0.84 12.38 4.47
CA ALA A 48 -0.12 13.64 4.72
C ALA A 48 -0.34 14.66 3.58
N ASN A 49 -0.39 14.22 2.33
CA ASN A 49 -0.68 15.08 1.19
C ASN A 49 -2.14 15.56 1.19
N ALA A 50 -3.09 14.65 1.40
CA ALA A 50 -4.52 14.96 1.46
C ALA A 50 -4.86 15.90 2.62
N GLY A 51 -4.21 15.77 3.77
CA GLY A 51 -4.42 16.65 4.92
C GLY A 51 -4.06 18.12 4.66
N ARG A 52 -3.30 18.43 3.60
CA ARG A 52 -3.07 19.81 3.15
C ARG A 52 -4.21 20.39 2.31
N ILE A 53 -5.07 19.51 1.80
CA ILE A 53 -6.19 19.84 0.90
C ILE A 53 -7.53 19.81 1.66
N ASP A 54 -7.61 18.99 2.71
CA ASP A 54 -8.80 18.89 3.55
C ASP A 54 -9.23 20.25 4.12
N ASP A 55 -10.55 20.49 4.11
CA ASP A 55 -11.15 21.72 4.61
C ASP A 55 -11.26 21.67 6.14
N PRO A 56 -10.51 22.50 6.89
CA PRO A 56 -10.53 22.49 8.34
C PRO A 56 -11.88 22.94 8.93
N ALA A 57 -12.74 23.58 8.15
CA ALA A 57 -14.07 24.00 8.59
C ALA A 57 -15.11 22.87 8.55
N THR A 58 -14.76 21.69 8.04
CA THR A 58 -15.67 20.54 7.95
C THR A 58 -15.10 19.31 8.66
N GLY A 59 -15.98 18.43 9.17
CA GLY A 59 -15.56 17.16 9.77
C GLY A 59 -15.16 16.09 8.74
N ARG A 60 -15.51 16.28 7.46
CA ARG A 60 -15.15 15.35 6.38
C ARG A 60 -13.66 15.50 6.02
N SER A 61 -12.99 14.38 5.79
CA SER A 61 -11.57 14.35 5.42
C SER A 61 -11.30 13.31 4.33
N ILE A 62 -10.61 13.73 3.27
CA ILE A 62 -10.07 12.86 2.23
C ILE A 62 -9.02 11.95 2.86
N ALA A 63 -8.15 12.49 3.73
CA ALA A 63 -7.13 11.72 4.42
C ALA A 63 -7.72 10.55 5.23
N ASP A 64 -8.80 10.79 5.98
CA ASP A 64 -9.49 9.74 6.75
C ASP A 64 -10.14 8.68 5.85
N ASN A 65 -10.51 9.05 4.63
CA ASN A 65 -11.12 8.15 3.65
C ASN A 65 -10.12 7.35 2.81
N ILE A 66 -8.81 7.59 2.93
CA ILE A 66 -7.77 6.78 2.26
C ILE A 66 -7.69 5.39 2.92
N ALA A 67 -7.88 4.35 2.11
CA ALA A 67 -7.94 2.97 2.57
C ALA A 67 -6.98 2.04 1.82
N LEU A 68 -6.42 1.08 2.56
CA LEU A 68 -5.64 -0.05 2.06
C LEU A 68 -6.50 -1.32 2.08
N ARG A 69 -6.80 -1.89 0.90
CA ARG A 69 -7.68 -3.07 0.78
C ARG A 69 -6.98 -4.23 0.09
N TRP A 70 -7.13 -5.43 0.65
CA TRP A 70 -6.63 -6.65 0.02
C TRP A 70 -7.24 -6.86 -1.38
N ASN A 71 -6.41 -7.25 -2.35
CA ASN A 71 -6.85 -7.58 -3.70
C ASN A 71 -7.08 -9.09 -3.85
N GLY A 72 -8.17 -9.58 -3.24
CA GLY A 72 -8.54 -11.00 -3.35
C GLY A 72 -8.87 -11.45 -4.78
N ARG A 73 -9.30 -10.52 -5.66
CA ARG A 73 -9.58 -10.84 -7.07
C ARG A 73 -8.30 -11.13 -7.84
N LEU A 74 -7.25 -10.33 -7.65
CA LEU A 74 -5.92 -10.59 -8.23
C LEU A 74 -5.41 -11.95 -7.76
N PHE A 75 -5.43 -12.18 -6.45
CA PHE A 75 -4.94 -13.42 -5.86
C PHE A 75 -5.67 -14.66 -6.40
N LYS A 76 -7.01 -14.64 -6.48
CA LYS A 76 -7.80 -15.76 -7.02
C LYS A 76 -7.50 -16.04 -8.50
N ARG A 77 -7.11 -15.02 -9.28
CA ARG A 77 -6.87 -15.15 -10.72
C ARG A 77 -5.44 -15.60 -11.06
N THR A 78 -4.47 -15.16 -10.28
CA THR A 78 -3.04 -15.25 -10.64
C THR A 78 -2.18 -15.94 -9.58
N GLY A 79 -2.65 -16.01 -8.33
CA GLY A 79 -1.82 -16.37 -7.19
C GLY A 79 -1.01 -15.20 -6.62
N ASP A 80 -1.00 -14.05 -7.29
CA ASP A 80 -0.18 -12.90 -6.90
C ASP A 80 -0.77 -12.16 -5.69
N LEU A 81 0.14 -11.67 -4.85
CA LEU A 81 -0.20 -10.83 -3.71
C LEU A 81 -0.39 -9.38 -4.16
N GLY A 82 -1.48 -8.74 -3.73
CA GLY A 82 -1.69 -7.34 -4.05
C GLY A 82 -2.61 -6.63 -3.07
N PHE A 83 -2.36 -5.35 -2.88
CA PHE A 83 -3.28 -4.44 -2.20
C PHE A 83 -3.70 -3.32 -3.14
N ARG A 84 -4.88 -2.77 -2.88
CA ARG A 84 -5.43 -1.59 -3.54
C ARG A 84 -5.38 -0.45 -2.55
N ILE A 85 -4.88 0.69 -3.00
CA ILE A 85 -4.88 1.94 -2.25
C ILE A 85 -5.79 2.90 -3.00
N GLY A 86 -6.71 3.53 -2.30
CA GLY A 86 -7.61 4.50 -2.89
C GLY A 86 -8.43 5.23 -1.84
N VAL A 87 -9.19 6.21 -2.28
CA VAL A 87 -10.08 6.99 -1.42
C VAL A 87 -11.48 6.41 -1.48
N MET A 88 -12.07 6.18 -0.30
CA MET A 88 -13.44 5.71 -0.16
C MET A 88 -14.46 6.77 -0.62
N TYR A 89 -15.66 6.32 -0.96
CA TYR A 89 -16.80 7.18 -1.28
C TYR A 89 -16.62 8.12 -2.50
N GLY A 90 -15.73 7.77 -3.43
CA GLY A 90 -15.45 8.53 -4.66
C GLY A 90 -16.27 8.18 -5.90
N ALA A 91 -17.07 7.12 -5.86
CA ALA A 91 -17.68 6.55 -7.06
C ALA A 91 -18.78 7.45 -7.66
N VAL A 92 -19.60 8.06 -6.81
CA VAL A 92 -20.75 8.88 -7.21
C VAL A 92 -20.55 10.29 -6.66
N LEU A 93 -20.64 11.31 -7.51
CA LEU A 93 -20.76 12.69 -7.04
C LEU A 93 -22.15 12.86 -6.47
N LYS A 94 -22.22 13.31 -5.23
CA LYS A 94 -23.48 13.69 -4.59
C LYS A 94 -23.57 15.20 -4.60
N ASP A 95 -24.74 15.71 -4.95
CA ASP A 95 -25.10 17.08 -4.66
C ASP A 95 -25.34 17.21 -3.14
N HIS A 96 -24.80 18.27 -2.52
CA HIS A 96 -24.84 18.50 -1.07
C HIS A 96 -24.39 17.30 -0.19
N PRO A 97 -23.12 16.85 -0.29
CA PRO A 97 -22.62 15.76 0.56
C PRO A 97 -22.51 16.18 2.03
N ASP A 98 -22.74 15.23 2.94
CA ASP A 98 -22.58 15.42 4.38
C ASP A 98 -21.19 16.00 4.73
N LYS A 99 -21.16 16.91 5.71
CA LYS A 99 -19.93 17.57 6.19
C LYS A 99 -19.45 17.05 7.55
N GLU A 100 -20.17 16.06 8.09
CA GLU A 100 -19.88 15.42 9.37
C GLU A 100 -18.58 14.62 9.35
N LYS A 101 -18.10 14.24 10.54
CA LYS A 101 -16.94 13.38 10.68
C LYS A 101 -17.14 12.04 9.96
N ASN A 102 -16.13 11.60 9.22
CA ASN A 102 -16.15 10.40 8.38
C ASN A 102 -17.16 10.44 7.21
N ALA A 103 -17.70 11.61 6.86
CA ALA A 103 -18.60 11.71 5.72
C ALA A 103 -17.89 11.41 4.38
N PRO A 104 -18.65 10.99 3.35
CA PRO A 104 -18.17 10.82 1.98
C PRO A 104 -17.44 12.04 1.42
N THR A 105 -16.33 11.80 0.71
CA THR A 105 -15.53 12.85 0.05
C THR A 105 -15.53 12.70 -1.47
N PRO A 106 -16.69 12.66 -2.17
CA PRO A 106 -16.74 12.30 -3.59
C PRO A 106 -15.97 13.28 -4.51
N HIS A 107 -15.71 14.49 -4.02
CA HIS A 107 -14.94 15.53 -4.71
C HIS A 107 -13.44 15.24 -4.82
N TRP A 108 -12.88 14.29 -4.06
CA TRP A 108 -11.43 13.98 -4.08
C TRP A 108 -10.91 13.68 -5.49
N ARG A 109 -11.73 13.08 -6.36
CA ARG A 109 -11.34 12.72 -7.73
C ARG A 109 -11.18 13.95 -8.63
N LEU A 110 -11.99 14.98 -8.38
CA LEU A 110 -11.92 16.24 -9.13
C LEU A 110 -10.61 16.95 -8.80
N ILE A 111 -10.17 16.84 -7.54
CA ILE A 111 -8.89 17.37 -7.07
C ILE A 111 -7.73 16.55 -7.67
N GLU A 112 -7.75 15.22 -7.56
CA GLU A 112 -6.65 14.36 -8.04
C GLU A 112 -6.43 14.47 -9.57
N PHE A 113 -7.51 14.57 -10.35
CA PHE A 113 -7.45 14.51 -11.82
C PHE A 113 -7.65 15.85 -12.51
N GLY A 114 -8.17 16.87 -11.81
CA GLY A 114 -8.60 18.11 -12.42
C GLY A 114 -9.94 17.99 -13.17
N THR A 115 -10.40 19.12 -13.66
CA THR A 115 -11.58 19.25 -14.54
C THR A 115 -11.28 20.29 -15.62
N GLU A 116 -12.20 20.52 -16.54
CA GLU A 116 -12.09 21.63 -17.51
C GLU A 116 -12.06 23.02 -16.85
N HIS A 117 -12.50 23.14 -15.59
CA HIS A 117 -12.57 24.39 -14.84
C HIS A 117 -11.52 24.51 -13.72
N MET A 118 -10.76 23.45 -13.43
CA MET A 118 -9.84 23.41 -12.30
C MET A 118 -8.64 22.53 -12.62
N ALA A 119 -7.43 23.06 -12.43
CA ALA A 119 -6.21 22.27 -12.56
C ALA A 119 -6.13 21.16 -11.49
N ALA A 120 -5.51 20.03 -11.85
CA ALA A 120 -5.30 18.91 -10.94
C ALA A 120 -4.35 19.29 -9.79
N GLN A 121 -4.69 18.89 -8.57
CA GLN A 121 -3.86 18.96 -7.38
C GLN A 121 -3.64 17.54 -6.84
N PRO A 122 -2.78 16.73 -7.50
CA PRO A 122 -2.64 15.33 -7.17
C PRO A 122 -2.02 15.15 -5.78
N PHE A 123 -2.56 14.22 -5.00
CA PHE A 123 -2.06 13.83 -3.69
C PHE A 123 -1.76 12.34 -3.59
N MET A 124 -2.47 11.51 -4.36
CA MET A 124 -2.24 10.06 -4.44
C MET A 124 -1.05 9.73 -5.36
N ARG A 125 -1.02 10.28 -6.57
CA ARG A 125 0.09 10.07 -7.52
C ARG A 125 1.46 10.41 -6.94
N PRO A 126 1.70 11.61 -6.38
CA PRO A 126 3.01 11.93 -5.79
C PRO A 126 3.33 11.06 -4.57
N ALA A 127 2.33 10.59 -3.81
CA ALA A 127 2.56 9.66 -2.70
C ALA A 127 3.08 8.30 -3.18
N ALA A 128 2.61 7.80 -4.33
CA ALA A 128 3.10 6.56 -4.92
C ALA A 128 4.50 6.74 -5.53
N GLU A 129 4.69 7.77 -6.35
CA GLU A 129 5.95 8.02 -7.08
C GLU A 129 7.13 8.29 -6.13
N SER A 130 6.93 9.12 -5.11
CA SER A 130 7.97 9.46 -4.12
C SER A 130 8.28 8.33 -3.12
N SER A 131 7.53 7.23 -3.15
CA SER A 131 7.67 6.12 -2.17
C SER A 131 8.28 4.85 -2.74
N VAL A 132 8.56 4.79 -4.04
CA VAL A 132 8.96 3.54 -4.72
C VAL A 132 10.12 2.85 -3.99
N ASN A 133 11.21 3.58 -3.72
CA ASN A 133 12.40 3.01 -3.08
C ASN A 133 12.11 2.55 -1.64
N GLU A 134 11.42 3.37 -0.85
CA GLU A 134 11.09 3.08 0.54
C GLU A 134 10.18 1.84 0.65
N VAL A 135 9.22 1.70 -0.27
CA VAL A 135 8.32 0.55 -0.37
C VAL A 135 9.08 -0.72 -0.70
N LEU A 136 10.00 -0.68 -1.67
CA LEU A 136 10.81 -1.84 -2.06
C LEU A 136 11.71 -2.31 -0.92
N VAL A 137 12.46 -1.38 -0.30
CA VAL A 137 13.33 -1.70 0.85
C VAL A 137 12.52 -2.27 2.01
N THR A 138 11.40 -1.62 2.36
CA THR A 138 10.53 -2.09 3.45
C THR A 138 9.96 -3.46 3.15
N PHE A 139 9.58 -3.74 1.91
CA PHE A 139 9.08 -5.05 1.53
C PHE A 139 10.13 -6.15 1.74
N VAL A 140 11.36 -5.95 1.24
CA VAL A 140 12.44 -6.94 1.40
C VAL A 140 12.73 -7.19 2.87
N VAL A 141 12.96 -6.13 3.64
CA VAL A 141 13.27 -6.23 5.08
C VAL A 141 12.16 -6.93 5.85
N GLU A 142 10.90 -6.55 5.62
CA GLU A 142 9.77 -7.14 6.34
C GLU A 142 9.48 -8.58 5.90
N TYR A 143 9.79 -8.92 4.65
CA TYR A 143 9.62 -10.27 4.16
C TYR A 143 10.71 -11.20 4.70
N GLU A 144 11.98 -10.78 4.68
CA GLU A 144 13.07 -11.52 5.32
C GLU A 144 12.77 -11.81 6.80
N LYS A 145 12.35 -10.78 7.56
CA LYS A 145 11.91 -10.94 8.96
C LYS A 145 10.75 -11.93 9.11
N ALA A 146 9.83 -11.99 8.15
CA ALA A 146 8.72 -12.93 8.21
C ALA A 146 9.18 -14.38 7.96
N ILE A 147 10.14 -14.57 7.04
CA ILE A 147 10.73 -15.87 6.74
C ILE A 147 11.60 -16.36 7.89
N ASP A 148 12.44 -15.51 8.47
CA ASP A 148 13.29 -15.90 9.62
C ASP A 148 12.43 -16.37 10.81
N ARG A 149 11.32 -15.66 11.08
CA ARG A 149 10.34 -16.09 12.09
C ARG A 149 9.67 -17.42 11.73
N ALA A 150 9.42 -17.68 10.46
CA ALA A 150 8.84 -18.94 10.00
C ALA A 150 9.83 -20.11 10.17
N LEU A 151 11.09 -19.93 9.78
CA LEU A 151 12.16 -20.90 9.96
C LEU A 151 12.41 -21.22 11.43
N ALA A 152 12.52 -20.20 12.28
CA ALA A 152 12.67 -20.38 13.73
C ALA A 152 11.50 -21.17 14.35
N ARG A 153 10.26 -20.94 13.88
CA ARG A 153 9.08 -21.71 14.32
C ARG A 153 9.13 -23.16 13.84
N ALA A 154 9.59 -23.41 12.61
CA ALA A 154 9.73 -24.77 12.08
C ALA A 154 10.78 -25.57 12.86
N GLN A 155 11.95 -24.98 13.13
CA GLN A 155 13.01 -25.60 13.92
C GLN A 155 12.56 -25.94 15.34
N ARG A 156 11.85 -25.03 16.02
CA ARG A 156 11.29 -25.30 17.37
C ARG A 156 10.27 -26.44 17.38
N ARG A 157 9.48 -26.60 16.31
CA ARG A 157 8.54 -27.72 16.21
C ARG A 157 9.28 -29.04 16.03
N ALA A 158 10.28 -29.08 15.15
CA ALA A 158 11.10 -30.26 14.90
C ALA A 158 11.92 -30.71 16.12
N GLY A 159 12.43 -29.78 16.94
CA GLY A 159 13.18 -30.11 18.17
C GLY A 159 12.31 -30.53 19.37
N ASN A 160 10.99 -30.33 19.29
CA ASN A 160 10.01 -30.79 20.30
C ASN A 160 9.25 -32.06 19.84
N SER A 161 9.62 -32.62 18.68
CA SER A 161 9.09 -33.89 18.13
C SER A 161 10.08 -35.01 18.42
#